data_AF-A0AB32V7V1-F1
#
_entry.id   AF-A0AB32V7V1-F1
#
_cell.length_a   1.000
_cell.length_b   1.000
_cell.length_c   1.000
_cell.angle_alpha   90.00
_cell.angle_beta   90.00
_cell.angle_gamma   90.00
#
_symmetry.space_group_name_H-M   'P 1'
#
loop_
_entity.id
_entity.type
_entity.pdbx_description
1 polymer ?
#
loop_
_entity_poly.entity_id
_entity_poly.type
_entity_poly.pdbx_seq_one_letter_code
_entity_poly.pdbx_strand_id
1 'polypeptide(L)'
;MFGSAIRYFSTKPKPKMKPIELKTPPEQTQTITRVIFDILKEHGPLTVGDTWERVKEVGLRGLTSKRHMKIVLRWMRERQKLRLICNHVGPHKQFLYTTWFTKSNIGQARPVKNSSATSLPVNNSSSPKSP
;
A
#
# COMPACT_ATOMS: atom_id res chain seq x y z
N MET A 1 33.03 3.39 -35.49
CA MET A 1 32.06 2.39 -35.01
C MET A 1 32.51 1.73 -33.68
N PHE A 2 32.92 2.49 -32.66
CA PHE A 2 33.41 1.91 -31.38
C PHE A 2 32.58 2.28 -30.14
N GLY A 3 31.66 3.26 -30.24
CA GLY A 3 30.85 3.70 -29.09
C GLY A 3 29.75 2.73 -28.66
N SER A 4 29.27 1.87 -29.57
CA SER A 4 28.18 0.92 -29.28
C SER A 4 28.65 -0.25 -28.39
N ALA A 5 29.91 -0.65 -28.50
CA ALA A 5 30.47 -1.73 -27.68
C ALA A 5 30.58 -1.33 -26.20
N ILE A 6 30.91 -0.07 -25.91
CA ILE A 6 31.08 0.43 -24.53
C ILE A 6 29.74 0.43 -23.76
N ARG A 7 28.62 0.69 -24.41
CA ARG A 7 27.28 0.60 -23.76
C ARG A 7 26.90 -0.84 -23.41
N TYR A 8 27.28 -1.81 -24.24
CA TYR A 8 26.94 -3.22 -24.00
C TYR A 8 27.68 -3.80 -22.79
N PHE A 9 28.92 -3.38 -22.54
CA PHE A 9 29.70 -3.81 -21.36
C PHE A 9 29.41 -2.99 -20.08
N SER A 10 28.76 -1.82 -20.19
CA SER A 10 28.41 -0.96 -19.04
C SER A 10 27.08 -1.37 -18.37
N THR A 11 26.19 -2.07 -19.08
CA THR A 11 24.99 -2.64 -18.48
C THR A 11 25.31 -3.91 -17.70
N LYS A 12 25.95 -3.77 -16.53
CA LYS A 12 26.09 -4.90 -15.59
C LYS A 12 24.69 -5.42 -15.28
N PRO A 13 24.38 -6.70 -15.56
CA PRO A 13 23.09 -7.28 -15.21
C PRO A 13 22.92 -7.15 -13.70
N LYS A 14 21.72 -6.73 -13.26
CA LYS A 14 21.41 -6.58 -11.84
C LYS A 14 21.80 -7.90 -11.15
N PRO A 15 22.67 -7.88 -10.12
CA PRO A 15 23.06 -9.08 -9.41
C PRO A 15 21.79 -9.80 -8.95
N LYS A 16 21.77 -11.15 -9.07
CA LYS A 16 20.66 -11.98 -8.60
C LYS A 16 20.41 -11.61 -7.14
N MET A 17 19.37 -10.81 -6.88
CA MET A 17 19.06 -10.37 -5.53
C MET A 17 18.75 -11.62 -4.72
N LYS A 18 19.44 -11.77 -3.58
CA LYS A 18 19.16 -12.84 -2.64
C LYS A 18 17.70 -12.72 -2.16
N PRO A 19 17.04 -13.84 -1.85
CA PRO A 19 15.71 -13.80 -1.25
C PRO A 19 15.70 -12.86 -0.06
N ILE A 20 14.61 -12.11 0.12
CA ILE A 20 14.53 -11.16 1.23
C ILE A 20 14.53 -11.99 2.52
N GLU A 21 15.59 -11.88 3.30
CA GLU A 21 15.64 -12.44 4.63
C GLU A 21 15.01 -11.44 5.59
N LEU A 22 13.84 -11.80 6.11
CA LEU A 22 13.24 -11.04 7.19
C LEU A 22 14.08 -11.29 8.44
N LYS A 23 14.71 -10.25 8.97
CA LYS A 23 15.61 -10.33 10.14
C LYS A 23 14.89 -10.64 11.46
N THR A 24 13.58 -10.82 11.44
CA THR A 24 12.78 -11.13 12.63
C THR A 24 12.72 -12.64 12.88
N PRO A 25 12.59 -13.07 14.14
CA PRO A 25 12.42 -14.48 14.46
C PRO A 25 11.22 -15.08 13.72
N PRO A 26 11.29 -16.38 13.35
CA PRO A 26 10.29 -17.01 12.49
C PRO A 26 8.88 -17.04 13.09
N GLU A 27 8.74 -17.19 14.41
CA GLU A 27 7.43 -17.19 15.09
C GLU A 27 6.72 -15.83 15.00
N GLN A 28 7.44 -14.75 15.29
CA GLN A 28 6.89 -13.38 15.18
C GLN A 28 6.50 -13.08 13.75
N THR A 29 7.34 -13.48 12.80
CA THR A 29 7.08 -13.35 11.37
C THR A 29 5.76 -14.01 10.97
N GLN A 30 5.55 -15.26 11.41
CA GLN A 30 4.31 -15.97 11.10
C GLN A 30 3.08 -15.25 11.64
N THR A 31 3.12 -14.83 12.90
CA THR A 31 2.01 -14.10 13.54
C THR A 31 1.68 -12.81 12.80
N ILE A 32 2.71 -12.00 12.52
CA ILE A 32 2.58 -10.76 11.75
C ILE A 32 1.96 -11.04 10.37
N THR A 33 2.48 -12.03 9.65
CA THR A 33 2.03 -12.32 8.28
C THR A 33 0.60 -12.86 8.24
N ARG A 34 0.16 -13.60 9.26
CA ARG A 34 -1.24 -14.06 9.39
C ARG A 34 -2.18 -12.89 9.58
N VAL A 35 -1.88 -12.01 10.55
CA VAL A 35 -2.73 -10.84 10.81
C VAL A 35 -2.81 -9.91 9.59
N ILE A 36 -1.68 -9.63 8.91
CA ILE A 36 -1.70 -8.83 7.68
C ILE A 36 -2.55 -9.51 6.59
N PHE A 37 -2.46 -10.83 6.47
CA PHE A 37 -3.26 -11.59 5.51
C PHE A 37 -4.75 -11.51 5.83
N ASP A 38 -5.13 -11.64 7.10
CA ASP A 38 -6.52 -11.57 7.54
C ASP A 38 -7.12 -10.18 7.29
N ILE A 39 -6.37 -9.10 7.59
CA ILE A 39 -6.76 -7.72 7.28
C ILE A 39 -7.02 -7.54 5.77
N LEU A 40 -6.13 -8.05 4.92
CA LEU A 40 -6.28 -7.95 3.47
C LEU A 40 -7.40 -8.86 2.93
N LYS A 41 -7.70 -9.95 3.62
CA LYS A 41 -8.81 -10.84 3.27
C LYS A 41 -10.17 -10.23 3.63
N GLU A 42 -10.25 -9.59 4.78
CA GLU A 42 -11.48 -8.96 5.30
C GLU A 42 -11.85 -7.70 4.50
N HIS A 43 -10.88 -6.81 4.26
CA HIS A 43 -11.15 -5.52 3.63
C HIS A 43 -10.94 -5.51 2.10
N GLY A 44 -10.34 -6.55 1.53
CA GLY A 44 -10.02 -6.64 0.11
C GLY A 44 -8.74 -5.89 -0.29
N PRO A 45 -8.58 -5.53 -1.57
CA PRO A 45 -7.36 -4.90 -2.06
C PRO A 45 -7.15 -3.51 -1.45
N LEU A 46 -6.10 -3.36 -0.63
CA LEU A 46 -5.80 -2.12 0.08
C LEU A 46 -4.47 -1.51 -0.36
N THR A 47 -4.36 -0.19 -0.23
CA THR A 47 -3.08 0.50 -0.42
C THR A 47 -2.15 0.25 0.76
N VAL A 48 -0.86 0.52 0.59
CA VAL A 48 0.12 0.45 1.70
C VAL A 48 -0.23 1.43 2.83
N GLY A 49 -0.87 2.56 2.51
CA GLY A 49 -1.31 3.51 3.54
C GLY A 49 -2.42 2.90 4.39
N ASP A 50 -3.49 2.47 3.73
CA ASP A 50 -4.69 1.95 4.39
C ASP A 50 -4.43 0.67 5.18
N THR A 51 -3.51 -0.17 4.69
CA THR A 51 -3.06 -1.38 5.40
C THR A 51 -2.34 -1.02 6.70
N TRP A 52 -1.50 0.03 6.70
CA TRP A 52 -0.78 0.46 7.90
C TRP A 52 -1.69 1.02 8.97
N GLU A 53 -2.69 1.82 8.58
CA GLU A 53 -3.67 2.36 9.52
C GLU A 53 -4.43 1.23 10.24
N ARG A 54 -4.92 0.25 9.50
CA ARG A 54 -5.60 -0.93 10.07
C ARG A 54 -4.71 -1.79 10.95
N VAL A 55 -3.44 -1.98 10.56
CA VAL A 55 -2.48 -2.73 11.39
C VAL A 55 -2.22 -2.02 12.73
N LYS A 56 -2.24 -0.69 12.75
CA LYS A 56 -2.12 0.09 14.00
C LYS A 56 -3.37 -0.09 14.87
N GLU A 57 -4.56 -0.11 14.28
CA GLU A 57 -5.83 -0.35 15.00
C GLU A 57 -5.84 -1.72 15.71
N VAL A 58 -5.26 -2.75 15.06
CA VAL A 58 -5.14 -4.10 15.65
C VAL A 58 -4.06 -4.20 16.73
N GLY A 59 -3.13 -3.23 16.84
CA GLY A 59 -2.15 -3.19 17.93
C GLY A 59 -1.06 -4.26 17.86
N LEU A 60 -0.57 -4.60 16.66
CA LEU A 60 0.48 -5.60 16.46
C LEU A 60 1.83 -5.20 17.09
N ARG A 61 2.20 -5.85 18.21
CA ARG A 61 3.48 -5.61 18.92
C ARG A 61 4.75 -5.91 18.10
N GLY A 62 4.65 -6.67 17.03
CA GLY A 62 5.79 -7.06 16.17
C GLY A 62 6.11 -6.08 15.03
N LEU A 63 5.28 -5.07 14.78
CA LEU A 63 5.46 -4.13 13.68
C LEU A 63 5.80 -2.72 14.16
N THR A 64 7.09 -2.41 14.21
CA THR A 64 7.59 -1.15 14.76
C THR A 64 7.41 0.06 13.85
N SER A 65 7.34 -0.12 12.52
CA SER A 65 7.27 1.00 11.58
C SER A 65 6.61 0.64 10.25
N LYS A 66 6.11 1.66 9.55
CA LYS A 66 5.62 1.54 8.16
C LYS A 66 6.69 1.00 7.20
N ARG A 67 7.97 1.30 7.46
CA ARG A 67 9.10 0.74 6.69
C ARG A 67 9.22 -0.77 6.92
N HIS A 68 9.14 -1.20 8.18
CA HIS A 68 9.16 -2.62 8.53
C HIS A 68 7.98 -3.37 7.88
N MET A 69 6.78 -2.78 7.91
CA MET A 69 5.61 -3.32 7.19
C MET A 69 5.90 -3.53 5.70
N LYS A 70 6.49 -2.55 5.02
CA LYS A 70 6.80 -2.65 3.59
C LYS A 70 7.77 -3.79 3.29
N ILE A 71 8.73 -4.06 4.18
CA ILE A 71 9.64 -5.20 4.04
C ILE A 71 8.86 -6.52 4.18
N VAL A 72 7.99 -6.62 5.18
CA VAL A 72 7.12 -7.80 5.37
C VAL A 72 6.19 -8.03 4.18
N LEU A 73 5.52 -6.98 3.66
CA LEU A 73 4.67 -7.08 2.48
C LEU A 73 5.45 -7.53 1.23
N ARG A 74 6.69 -7.04 1.07
CA ARG A 74 7.58 -7.48 -0.01
C ARG A 74 7.99 -8.94 0.16
N TRP A 75 8.32 -9.35 1.37
CA TRP A 75 8.64 -10.73 1.73
C TRP A 75 7.46 -11.69 1.47
N MET A 76 6.25 -11.30 1.88
CA MET A 76 5.03 -12.08 1.63
C MET A 76 4.74 -12.22 0.14
N ARG A 77 5.03 -11.18 -0.67
CA ARG A 77 4.89 -11.24 -2.12
C ARG A 77 5.86 -12.23 -2.75
N GLU A 78 7.12 -12.21 -2.34
CA GLU A 78 8.15 -13.13 -2.83
C GLU A 78 7.78 -14.60 -2.56
N ARG A 79 7.15 -14.85 -1.41
CA ARG A 79 6.62 -16.17 -1.02
C ARG A 79 5.24 -16.50 -1.61
N GLN A 80 4.79 -15.74 -2.60
CA GLN A 80 3.49 -15.89 -3.28
C GLN A 80 2.27 -15.92 -2.34
N LYS A 81 2.32 -15.20 -1.20
CA LYS A 81 1.17 -15.03 -0.30
C LYS A 81 0.27 -13.86 -0.69
N LEU A 82 0.86 -12.79 -1.24
CA LEU A 82 0.16 -11.56 -1.66
C LEU A 82 0.53 -11.11 -3.08
N ARG A 83 -0.45 -10.66 -3.86
CA ARG A 83 -0.23 -10.05 -5.18
C ARG A 83 -0.25 -8.53 -5.06
N LEU A 84 0.54 -7.87 -5.91
CA LEU A 84 0.42 -6.44 -6.14
C LEU A 84 -0.36 -6.21 -7.42
N ILE A 85 -1.46 -5.48 -7.34
CA ILE A 85 -2.25 -5.03 -8.47
C ILE A 85 -2.00 -3.53 -8.66
N CYS A 86 -1.95 -3.11 -9.93
CA CYS A 86 -1.99 -1.69 -10.27
C CYS A 86 -3.43 -1.34 -10.66
N ASN A 87 -4.08 -0.49 -9.89
CA ASN A 87 -5.35 0.13 -10.25
C ASN A 87 -5.07 1.50 -10.87
N HIS A 88 -5.43 1.66 -12.15
CA HIS A 88 -5.24 2.92 -12.85
C HIS A 88 -6.51 3.75 -12.71
N VAL A 89 -6.43 4.84 -11.96
CA VAL A 89 -7.56 5.75 -11.73
C VAL A 89 -7.24 7.04 -12.48
N GLY A 90 -7.70 7.13 -13.74
CA GLY A 90 -7.34 8.23 -14.64
C GLY A 90 -5.83 8.23 -14.91
N PRO A 91 -5.11 9.36 -14.78
CA PRO A 91 -3.66 9.43 -14.97
C PRO A 91 -2.84 8.89 -13.79
N HIS A 92 -3.48 8.60 -12.65
CA HIS A 92 -2.79 8.20 -11.42
C HIS A 92 -2.73 6.68 -11.28
N LYS A 93 -1.55 6.15 -10.93
CA LYS A 93 -1.33 4.73 -10.64
C LYS A 93 -1.44 4.46 -9.15
N GLN A 94 -2.44 3.69 -8.74
CA GLN A 94 -2.56 3.19 -7.38
C GLN A 94 -2.08 1.74 -7.31
N PHE A 95 -1.22 1.42 -6.34
CA PHE A 95 -0.75 0.07 -6.11
C PHE A 95 -1.44 -0.53 -4.88
N LEU A 96 -2.14 -1.64 -5.10
CA LEU A 96 -2.94 -2.32 -4.10
C LEU A 96 -2.36 -3.71 -3.82
N TYR A 97 -2.31 -4.10 -2.56
CA TYR A 97 -2.00 -5.47 -2.19
C TYR A 97 -3.30 -6.27 -2.07
N THR A 98 -3.33 -7.45 -2.65
CA THR A 98 -4.46 -8.39 -2.55
C THR A 98 -3.96 -9.77 -2.15
N THR A 99 -4.83 -10.56 -1.54
CA THR A 99 -4.58 -12.00 -1.33
C THR A 99 -4.83 -12.79 -2.62
N TRP A 100 -4.19 -13.96 -2.77
CA TRP A 100 -4.37 -14.84 -3.95
C TRP A 100 -5.75 -15.53 -4.00
N PHE A 101 -6.41 -15.67 -2.84
CA PHE A 101 -7.65 -16.45 -2.71
C PHE A 101 -8.93 -15.63 -2.91
N THR A 102 -8.85 -14.30 -2.87
CA THR A 102 -10.00 -13.42 -3.05
C THR A 102 -10.12 -12.99 -4.50
N LYS A 103 -11.25 -13.28 -5.16
CA LYS A 103 -11.64 -12.63 -6.42
C LYS A 103 -11.76 -11.13 -6.15
N SER A 104 -10.76 -10.36 -6.58
CA SER A 104 -10.71 -8.93 -6.37
C SER A 104 -11.86 -8.26 -7.13
N ASN A 105 -12.92 -7.86 -6.44
CA ASN A 105 -13.94 -6.98 -7.01
C ASN A 105 -13.34 -5.56 -7.08
N ILE A 106 -12.58 -5.30 -8.16
CA ILE A 106 -11.85 -4.04 -8.39
C ILE A 106 -12.82 -2.88 -8.69
N GLY A 107 -14.14 -3.11 -8.69
CA GLY A 107 -15.16 -2.13 -9.07
C GLY A 107 -15.44 -1.01 -8.06
N GLN A 108 -14.87 -1.03 -6.85
CA GLN A 108 -15.23 -0.05 -5.80
C GLN A 108 -14.03 0.53 -5.04
N ALA A 109 -12.97 0.94 -5.73
CA ALA A 109 -12.06 1.93 -5.15
C ALA A 109 -12.75 3.31 -5.20
N ARG A 110 -13.40 3.72 -4.11
CA ARG A 110 -13.94 5.08 -4.00
C ARG A 110 -12.78 6.07 -4.17
N PRO A 111 -12.92 7.11 -5.01
CA PRO A 111 -11.90 8.14 -5.11
C PRO A 111 -11.76 8.81 -3.75
N VAL A 112 -10.55 8.78 -3.19
CA VAL A 112 -10.18 9.55 -2.00
C VAL A 112 -10.39 11.02 -2.34
N LYS A 113 -11.47 11.61 -1.79
CA LYS A 113 -11.67 13.06 -1.81
C LYS A 113 -10.57 13.67 -0.93
N ASN A 114 -9.61 14.32 -1.55
CA ASN A 114 -8.73 15.25 -0.86
C ASN A 114 -9.59 16.45 -0.43
N SER A 115 -9.97 16.49 0.84
CA SER A 115 -10.60 17.66 1.46
C SER A 115 -9.55 18.76 1.65
N SER A 116 -9.37 19.58 0.62
CA SER A 116 -8.86 20.95 0.76
C SER A 116 -9.95 21.89 0.29
N ALA A 117 -11.06 21.91 1.02
CA ALA A 117 -12.02 23.00 0.94
C ALA A 117 -11.60 24.01 2.01
N THR A 118 -10.90 25.04 1.56
CA THR A 118 -10.74 26.31 2.25
C THR A 118 -12.12 26.74 2.77
N SER A 119 -12.30 26.69 4.07
CA SER A 119 -13.45 27.26 4.76
C SER A 119 -13.27 28.77 4.81
N LEU A 120 -14.27 29.52 4.34
CA LEU A 120 -14.85 30.75 4.92
C LEU A 120 -16.05 31.12 4.01
N PRO A 121 -17.22 31.43 4.59
CA PRO A 121 -17.49 32.83 4.85
C PRO A 121 -18.01 33.11 6.27
N VAL A 122 -17.73 34.34 6.67
CA VAL A 122 -18.02 35.01 7.94
C VAL A 122 -19.50 35.35 8.07
N ASN A 123 -20.02 35.03 9.25
CA ASN A 123 -21.11 35.61 10.07
C ASN A 123 -22.42 36.16 9.45
N ASN A 124 -23.49 35.60 10.02
CA ASN A 124 -24.83 36.15 10.17
C ASN A 124 -24.85 37.51 10.89
N SER A 125 -25.74 38.42 10.46
CA SER A 125 -26.41 39.36 11.36
C SER A 125 -27.80 39.79 10.85
N SER A 126 -28.81 39.44 11.66
CA SER A 126 -30.02 40.20 12.04
C SER A 126 -31.01 40.77 11.00
N SER A 127 -32.18 40.10 10.99
CA SER A 127 -33.54 40.66 11.22
C SER A 127 -34.47 40.97 10.03
N PRO A 128 -35.81 40.77 10.20
CA PRO A 128 -36.79 40.72 9.12
C PRO A 128 -37.61 42.01 8.99
N LYS A 129 -38.21 42.26 7.81
CA LYS A 129 -39.52 42.93 7.70
C LYS A 129 -40.13 42.79 6.30
N SER A 130 -41.34 42.24 6.28
CA SER A 130 -42.36 42.42 5.25
C SER A 130 -42.80 43.89 5.17
N PRO A 131 -43.34 44.31 4.02
CA PRO A 131 -44.81 44.43 3.88
C PRO A 131 -45.39 43.53 2.79
#